data_AF-A0A449B6L3-F1
#
_entry.id   AF-A0A449B6L3-F1
#
_cell.length_a   1.000
_cell.length_b   1.000
_cell.length_c   1.000
_cell.angle_alpha   90.00
_cell.angle_beta   90.00
_cell.angle_gamma   90.00
#
_symmetry.space_group_name_H-M   'P 1'
#
loop_
_entity.id
_entity.type
_entity.pdbx_description
1 polymer ?
#
loop_
_entity_poly.entity_id
_entity_poly.type
_entity_poly.pdbx_seq_one_letter_code
_entity_poly.pdbx_strand_id
1 'polypeptide(L)'
;MKKIKKGDVLNGTFKAVINDQEIKELSGFKSIVVGENDLKSNLDDFLIDKKYKRHYAFEVTLNEDYPNKDLQNQVVSLEISDVNITTSGAPSEKDKLKEEVENLKKENEELKLQVATLNNTLRTSEYLFKEKMLQASDKAQKTIEEKTLEIANKYAKDKEEVKKFALQKLASELAVPYNNLLMATKAGENSDNAQVKNYCYGFSLVIKQLQNALNESGIELIEPNVGEIFNAHEQEAIDVVSDSSMQHEQIVAVIRVGFKLQDRTIVPAQVKINKNL
;
A
#
# COMPACT_ATOMS: atom_id res chain seq x y z
N MET A 1 -3.13 -44.44 77.41
CA MET A 1 -3.22 -45.47 76.34
C MET A 1 -3.66 -44.79 75.05
N LYS A 2 -2.93 -44.98 73.95
CA LYS A 2 -3.24 -44.39 72.64
C LYS A 2 -4.60 -44.91 72.16
N LYS A 3 -5.49 -44.02 71.73
CA LYS A 3 -6.74 -44.39 71.04
C LYS A 3 -6.48 -44.40 69.54
N ILE A 4 -7.12 -45.32 68.83
CA ILE A 4 -7.06 -45.38 67.36
C ILE A 4 -7.97 -44.30 66.79
N LYS A 5 -7.47 -43.52 65.84
CA LYS A 5 -8.22 -42.47 65.14
C LYS A 5 -8.43 -42.83 63.67
N LYS A 6 -9.44 -42.22 63.05
CA LYS A 6 -9.63 -42.26 61.60
C LYS A 6 -8.38 -41.72 60.90
N GLY A 7 -7.87 -42.44 59.91
CA GLY A 7 -6.64 -42.15 59.17
C GLY A 7 -5.36 -42.73 59.79
N ASP A 8 -5.43 -43.41 60.93
CA ASP A 8 -4.31 -44.20 61.44
C ASP A 8 -4.12 -45.46 60.58
N VAL A 9 -2.85 -45.84 60.32
CA VAL A 9 -2.53 -47.09 59.63
C VAL A 9 -2.17 -48.15 60.67
N LEU A 10 -2.96 -49.24 60.71
CA LEU A 10 -2.71 -50.40 61.55
C LEU A 10 -1.94 -51.44 60.76
N ASN A 11 -0.71 -51.72 61.17
CA ASN A 11 0.13 -52.76 60.58
C ASN A 11 0.17 -53.98 61.50
N GLY A 12 0.08 -55.19 60.96
CA GLY A 12 0.07 -56.42 61.76
C GLY A 12 -0.05 -57.68 60.92
N THR A 13 -0.15 -58.83 61.58
CA THR A 13 -0.45 -60.11 60.94
C THR A 13 -1.94 -60.35 61.05
N PHE A 14 -2.61 -60.51 59.91
CA PHE A 14 -4.05 -60.69 59.82
C PHE A 14 -4.35 -62.16 59.57
N LYS A 15 -5.30 -62.74 60.30
CA LYS A 15 -5.78 -64.09 60.09
C LYS A 15 -7.29 -64.11 60.08
N ALA A 16 -7.87 -64.64 59.01
CA ALA A 16 -9.31 -64.67 58.78
C ALA A 16 -9.79 -66.12 58.65
N VAL A 17 -10.81 -66.49 59.41
CA VAL A 17 -11.37 -67.85 59.44
C VAL A 17 -12.89 -67.81 59.27
N ILE A 18 -13.42 -68.70 58.44
CA ILE A 18 -14.86 -69.00 58.33
C ILE A 18 -15.04 -70.50 58.50
N ASN A 19 -15.98 -70.93 59.36
CA ASN A 19 -16.32 -72.34 59.58
C ASN A 19 -15.07 -73.23 59.77
N ASP A 20 -14.14 -72.77 60.63
CA ASP A 20 -12.85 -73.40 60.94
C ASP A 20 -11.86 -73.59 59.76
N GLN A 21 -12.12 -72.94 58.61
CA GLN A 21 -11.19 -72.88 57.48
C GLN A 21 -10.62 -71.47 57.29
N GLU A 22 -9.30 -71.39 57.07
CA GLU A 22 -8.59 -70.13 56.88
C GLU A 22 -8.76 -69.58 55.46
N ILE A 23 -9.11 -68.29 55.37
CA ILE A 23 -9.25 -67.57 54.10
C ILE A 23 -7.92 -66.90 53.78
N LYS A 24 -7.19 -67.47 52.83
CA LYS A 24 -5.86 -66.97 52.44
C LYS A 24 -5.88 -65.54 51.89
N GLU A 25 -6.94 -65.17 51.18
CA GLU A 25 -7.10 -63.82 50.60
C GLU A 25 -7.15 -62.73 51.68
N LEU A 26 -7.84 -63.01 52.79
CA LEU A 26 -8.01 -62.10 53.92
C LEU A 26 -6.90 -62.22 54.99
N SER A 27 -6.23 -63.37 55.05
CA SER A 27 -5.09 -63.58 55.94
C SER A 27 -3.77 -63.02 55.35
N GLY A 28 -3.79 -62.51 54.12
CA GLY A 28 -2.63 -61.94 53.43
C GLY A 28 -2.39 -60.45 53.69
N PHE A 29 -3.33 -59.75 54.35
CA PHE A 29 -3.18 -58.33 54.63
C PHE A 29 -2.03 -58.08 55.61
N LYS A 30 -1.32 -56.97 55.43
CA LYS A 30 -0.23 -56.52 56.32
C LYS A 30 -0.52 -55.18 56.98
N SER A 31 -1.43 -54.39 56.40
CA SER A 31 -1.82 -53.09 56.90
C SER A 31 -3.25 -52.75 56.47
N ILE A 32 -3.98 -52.02 57.31
CA ILE A 32 -5.27 -51.40 56.98
C ILE A 32 -5.28 -49.94 57.40
N VAL A 33 -6.03 -49.10 56.68
CA VAL A 33 -6.24 -47.68 57.03
C VAL A 33 -7.57 -47.53 57.75
N VAL A 34 -7.55 -47.07 59.00
CA VAL A 34 -8.77 -47.00 59.81
C VAL A 34 -9.72 -45.92 59.29
N GLY A 35 -10.98 -46.27 59.01
CA GLY A 35 -12.00 -45.40 58.45
C GLY A 35 -11.98 -45.29 56.93
N GLU A 36 -11.04 -45.97 56.27
CA GLU A 36 -11.15 -46.37 54.87
C GLU A 36 -11.33 -47.89 54.86
N ASN A 37 -12.55 -48.31 54.56
CA ASN A 37 -12.98 -49.68 54.84
C ASN A 37 -12.41 -50.66 53.82
N ASP A 38 -11.15 -51.07 54.02
CA ASP A 38 -10.36 -51.91 53.10
C ASP A 38 -10.99 -53.30 52.88
N LEU A 39 -11.78 -53.78 53.85
CA LEU A 39 -12.47 -55.07 53.81
C LEU A 39 -13.97 -54.96 53.50
N LYS A 40 -14.47 -53.74 53.22
CA LYS A 40 -15.91 -53.46 52.99
C LYS A 40 -16.80 -54.14 54.05
N SER A 41 -16.56 -53.81 55.31
CA SER A 41 -17.18 -54.52 56.43
C SER A 41 -17.49 -53.60 57.62
N ASN A 42 -17.97 -54.12 58.74
CA ASN A 42 -18.17 -53.31 59.96
C ASN A 42 -16.90 -53.17 60.83
N LEU A 43 -15.72 -53.35 60.25
CA LEU A 43 -14.45 -53.37 60.99
C LEU A 43 -14.16 -52.08 61.76
N ASP A 44 -14.43 -50.93 61.15
CA ASP A 44 -14.11 -49.61 61.71
C ASP A 44 -14.82 -49.36 63.06
N ASP A 45 -16.02 -49.92 63.27
CA ASP A 45 -16.79 -49.80 64.50
C ASP A 45 -16.08 -50.45 65.71
N PHE A 46 -15.23 -51.45 65.44
CA PHE A 46 -14.45 -52.16 66.46
C PHE A 46 -13.09 -51.50 66.74
N LEU A 47 -12.64 -50.57 65.90
CA LEU A 47 -11.30 -49.99 65.99
C LEU A 47 -11.32 -48.51 66.38
N ILE A 48 -12.21 -47.71 65.80
CA ILE A 48 -12.25 -46.25 66.03
C ILE A 48 -12.60 -45.95 67.50
N ASP A 49 -11.85 -45.02 68.10
CA ASP A 49 -11.96 -44.58 69.50
C ASP A 49 -11.76 -45.66 70.58
N LYS A 50 -11.43 -46.89 70.18
CA LYS A 50 -11.02 -47.95 71.09
C LYS A 50 -9.56 -47.77 71.52
N LYS A 51 -9.24 -48.34 72.68
CA LYS A 51 -7.89 -48.33 73.22
C LYS A 51 -7.01 -49.28 72.39
N TYR A 52 -5.82 -48.82 72.02
CA TYR A 52 -4.81 -49.65 71.38
C TYR A 52 -4.51 -50.93 72.18
N LYS A 53 -4.52 -52.07 71.48
CA LYS A 53 -4.05 -53.38 71.91
C LYS A 53 -3.09 -53.91 70.85
N ARG A 54 -2.15 -54.76 71.26
CA ARG A 54 -1.28 -55.51 70.33
C ARG A 54 -2.02 -56.60 69.57
N HIS A 55 -3.19 -56.98 70.08
CA HIS A 55 -3.96 -58.09 69.59
C HIS A 55 -5.45 -57.73 69.59
N TYR A 56 -6.14 -58.04 68.48
CA TYR A 56 -7.58 -57.90 68.34
C TYR A 56 -8.16 -59.15 67.70
N ALA A 57 -9.32 -59.56 68.19
CA ALA A 57 -10.15 -60.57 67.56
C ALA A 57 -11.59 -60.05 67.55
N PHE A 58 -12.22 -60.08 66.39
CA PHE A 58 -13.60 -59.61 66.22
C PHE A 58 -14.25 -60.34 65.05
N GLU A 59 -15.57 -60.46 65.11
CA GLU A 59 -16.37 -61.01 64.02
C GLU A 59 -16.80 -59.87 63.09
N VAL A 60 -16.48 -60.04 61.81
CA VAL A 60 -16.71 -59.07 60.77
C VAL A 60 -17.71 -59.63 59.78
N THR A 61 -18.73 -58.86 59.43
CA THR A 61 -19.62 -59.22 58.32
C THR A 61 -19.09 -58.58 57.05
N LEU A 62 -18.82 -59.39 56.02
CA LEU A 62 -18.44 -58.88 54.70
C LEU A 62 -19.70 -58.42 53.98
N ASN A 63 -19.73 -57.15 53.54
CA ASN A 63 -20.94 -56.56 52.96
C ASN A 63 -21.25 -57.14 51.57
N GLU A 64 -22.47 -56.87 51.06
CA GLU A 64 -22.94 -57.30 49.73
C GLU A 64 -22.02 -56.86 48.58
N ASP A 65 -21.30 -55.76 48.76
CA ASP A 65 -20.38 -55.21 47.76
C ASP A 65 -18.95 -55.79 47.86
N TYR A 66 -18.73 -56.85 48.65
CA TYR A 66 -17.41 -57.48 48.76
C TYR A 66 -17.00 -58.17 47.45
N PRO A 67 -15.74 -58.03 46.95
CA PRO A 67 -15.36 -58.50 45.62
C PRO A 67 -15.53 -60.00 45.38
N ASN A 68 -15.34 -60.83 46.41
CA ASN A 68 -15.52 -62.28 46.31
C ASN A 68 -16.97 -62.66 46.64
N LYS A 69 -17.74 -63.02 45.61
CA LYS A 69 -19.18 -63.33 45.71
C LYS A 69 -19.49 -64.48 46.68
N ASP A 70 -18.59 -65.44 46.80
CA ASP A 70 -18.79 -66.61 47.67
C ASP A 70 -18.68 -66.24 49.16
N LEU A 71 -18.08 -65.09 49.48
CA LEU A 71 -17.86 -64.60 50.84
C LEU A 71 -18.80 -63.45 51.24
N GLN A 72 -19.63 -62.96 50.32
CA GLN A 72 -20.58 -61.88 50.60
C GLN A 72 -21.58 -62.29 51.69
N ASN A 73 -21.89 -61.37 52.60
CA ASN A 73 -22.78 -61.54 53.76
C ASN A 73 -22.38 -62.65 54.75
N GLN A 74 -21.18 -63.22 54.62
CA GLN A 74 -20.66 -64.18 55.60
C GLN A 74 -20.03 -63.46 56.79
N VAL A 75 -20.11 -64.11 57.95
CA VAL A 75 -19.44 -63.67 59.17
C VAL A 75 -18.07 -64.33 59.23
N VAL A 76 -17.04 -63.50 59.33
CA VAL A 76 -15.63 -63.91 59.34
C VAL A 76 -15.02 -63.53 60.66
N SER A 77 -14.37 -64.50 61.32
CA SER A 77 -13.56 -64.21 62.50
C SER A 77 -12.21 -63.67 62.03
N LEU A 78 -11.97 -62.37 62.26
CA LEU A 78 -10.70 -61.71 61.93
C LEU A 78 -9.89 -61.48 63.20
N GLU A 79 -8.66 -61.97 63.17
CA GLU A 79 -7.68 -61.85 64.23
C GLU A 79 -6.48 -61.04 63.71
N ILE A 80 -6.13 -59.97 64.41
CA ILE A 80 -4.98 -59.12 64.10
C ILE A 80 -3.99 -59.19 65.25
N SER A 81 -2.79 -59.69 64.97
CA SER A 81 -1.69 -59.81 65.94
C SER A 81 -0.51 -58.91 65.59
N ASP A 82 0.31 -58.60 66.59
CA ASP A 82 1.50 -57.73 66.51
C ASP A 82 1.23 -56.33 65.96
N VAL A 83 0.09 -55.75 66.35
CA VAL A 83 -0.40 -54.49 65.80
C VAL A 83 0.53 -53.32 66.14
N ASN A 84 0.93 -52.55 65.14
CA ASN A 84 1.67 -51.29 65.27
C ASN A 84 0.98 -50.16 64.50
N ILE A 85 0.80 -49.00 65.15
CA ILE A 85 0.17 -47.81 64.55
C ILE A 85 1.23 -46.85 64.03
N THR A 86 1.23 -46.60 62.73
CA THR A 86 2.01 -45.52 62.09
C THR A 86 1.14 -44.31 61.80
N THR A 87 1.53 -43.15 62.32
CA THR A 87 0.88 -41.84 62.06
C THR A 87 1.63 -41.15 60.91
N SER A 88 0.92 -40.80 59.83
CA SER A 88 1.49 -40.15 58.63
C SER A 88 2.07 -38.76 58.94
N GLY A 89 3.27 -38.46 58.44
CA GLY A 89 3.91 -37.14 58.48
C GLY A 89 4.87 -36.92 57.30
N ALA A 90 4.59 -35.90 56.47
CA ALA A 90 5.45 -35.39 55.38
C ALA A 90 5.26 -33.85 55.19
N PRO A 91 6.23 -33.10 54.59
CA PRO A 91 6.22 -31.62 54.54
C PRO A 91 5.29 -31.03 53.45
N SER A 92 4.73 -29.82 53.65
CA SER A 92 3.52 -29.33 52.95
C SER A 92 3.71 -28.60 51.60
N GLU A 93 2.85 -28.95 50.63
CA GLU A 93 2.62 -28.39 49.28
C GLU A 93 2.37 -26.86 49.22
N LYS A 94 2.02 -26.27 50.37
CA LYS A 94 1.56 -24.88 50.51
C LYS A 94 2.63 -23.82 50.31
N ASP A 95 3.90 -24.14 50.52
CA ASP A 95 5.00 -23.17 50.38
C ASP A 95 5.52 -23.07 48.95
N LYS A 96 5.49 -24.17 48.18
CA LYS A 96 5.80 -24.16 46.73
C LYS A 96 4.77 -23.32 45.94
N LEU A 97 3.50 -23.46 46.28
CA LEU A 97 2.41 -22.69 45.67
C LEU A 97 2.52 -21.17 45.94
N LYS A 98 3.07 -20.76 47.08
CA LYS A 98 3.25 -19.32 47.39
C LYS A 98 4.33 -18.68 46.52
N GLU A 99 5.45 -19.37 46.32
CA GLU A 99 6.57 -18.89 45.50
C GLU A 99 6.17 -18.76 44.02
N GLU A 100 5.39 -19.73 43.52
CA GLU A 100 4.83 -19.70 42.16
C GLU A 100 3.85 -18.54 41.96
N VAL A 101 2.97 -18.29 42.93
CA VAL A 101 2.05 -17.13 42.92
C VAL A 101 2.80 -15.80 42.94
N GLU A 102 3.92 -15.71 43.65
CA GLU A 102 4.72 -14.49 43.69
C GLU A 102 5.47 -14.24 42.38
N ASN A 103 5.98 -15.29 41.74
CA ASN A 103 6.60 -15.19 40.41
C ASN A 103 5.58 -14.80 39.33
N LEU A 104 4.40 -15.43 39.31
CA LEU A 104 3.31 -15.08 38.40
C LEU A 104 2.81 -13.65 38.59
N LYS A 105 2.87 -13.10 39.80
CA LYS A 105 2.55 -11.69 40.06
C LYS A 105 3.59 -10.74 39.46
N LYS A 106 4.88 -11.05 39.60
CA LYS A 106 5.96 -10.26 39.00
C LYS A 106 5.87 -10.26 37.48
N GLU A 107 5.67 -11.43 36.87
CA GLU A 107 5.48 -11.57 35.42
C GLU A 107 4.25 -10.80 34.92
N ASN A 108 3.14 -10.83 35.65
CA ASN A 108 1.96 -10.03 35.31
C ASN A 108 2.22 -8.52 35.37
N GLU A 109 2.97 -8.03 36.36
CA GLU A 109 3.33 -6.62 36.44
C GLU A 109 4.28 -6.20 35.30
N GLU A 110 5.24 -7.05 34.91
CA GLU A 110 6.11 -6.83 33.75
C GLU A 110 5.32 -6.83 32.42
N LEU A 111 4.39 -7.78 32.25
CA LEU A 111 3.51 -7.85 31.08
C LEU A 111 2.59 -6.62 30.99
N LYS A 112 2.04 -6.14 32.12
CA LYS A 112 1.28 -4.88 32.14
C LYS A 112 2.12 -3.70 31.68
N LEU A 113 3.38 -3.64 32.11
CA LEU A 113 4.30 -2.58 31.72
C LEU A 113 4.60 -2.63 30.22
N GLN A 114 4.84 -3.82 29.65
CA GLN A 114 5.02 -4.01 28.21
C GLN A 114 3.77 -3.64 27.40
N VAL A 115 2.58 -4.03 27.86
CA VAL A 115 1.32 -3.65 27.20
C VAL A 115 1.14 -2.13 27.20
N ALA A 116 1.49 -1.45 28.30
CA ALA A 116 1.44 0.00 28.39
C ALA A 116 2.42 0.68 27.41
N THR A 117 3.65 0.17 27.28
CA THR A 117 4.64 0.73 26.34
C THR A 117 4.28 0.46 24.88
N LEU A 118 3.78 -0.73 24.55
CA LEU A 118 3.28 -1.06 23.21
C LEU A 118 2.13 -0.14 22.81
N ASN A 119 1.15 0.06 23.70
CA ASN A 119 -0.01 0.93 23.42
C ASN A 119 0.41 2.38 23.17
N ASN A 120 1.40 2.90 23.92
CA ASN A 120 1.93 4.25 23.67
C ASN A 120 2.69 4.34 22.34
N THR A 121 3.47 3.31 22.01
CA THR A 121 4.20 3.23 20.75
C THR A 121 3.23 3.18 19.57
N LEU A 122 2.15 2.39 19.69
CA LEU A 122 1.10 2.27 18.69
C LEU A 122 0.38 3.60 18.48
N ARG A 123 -0.02 4.29 19.55
CA ARG A 123 -0.64 5.63 19.43
C ARG A 123 0.27 6.63 18.74
N THR A 124 1.56 6.59 19.04
CA THR A 124 2.55 7.49 18.43
C THR A 124 2.76 7.17 16.96
N SER A 125 2.82 5.88 16.60
CA SER A 125 2.98 5.45 15.21
C SER A 125 1.73 5.75 14.37
N GLU A 126 0.53 5.55 14.92
CA GLU A 126 -0.74 5.92 14.28
C GLU A 126 -0.83 7.42 14.02
N TYR A 127 -0.46 8.25 15.01
CA TYR A 127 -0.42 9.71 14.86
C TYR A 127 0.55 10.12 13.75
N LEU A 128 1.79 9.60 13.77
CA LEU A 128 2.81 9.92 12.77
C LEU A 128 2.40 9.44 11.37
N PHE A 129 1.79 8.26 11.28
CA PHE A 129 1.28 7.73 10.02
C PHE A 129 0.18 8.61 9.44
N LYS A 130 -0.78 9.03 10.27
CA LYS A 130 -1.85 9.94 9.87
C LYS A 130 -1.31 11.29 9.40
N GLU A 131 -0.33 11.85 10.11
CA GLU A 131 0.32 13.10 9.73
C GLU A 131 1.04 12.98 8.38
N LYS A 132 1.83 11.91 8.18
CA LYS A 132 2.50 11.66 6.90
C LYS A 132 1.53 11.42 5.76
N MET A 133 0.42 10.72 6.01
CA MET A 133 -0.66 10.53 5.03
C MET A 133 -1.27 11.86 4.61
N LEU A 134 -1.54 12.75 5.57
CA LEU A 134 -2.07 14.08 5.29
C LEU A 134 -1.07 14.92 4.48
N GLN A 135 0.20 14.95 4.90
CA GLN A 135 1.26 15.66 4.19
C GLN A 135 1.47 15.12 2.76
N ALA A 136 1.42 13.80 2.58
CA ALA A 136 1.53 13.17 1.27
C ALA A 136 0.32 13.51 0.38
N SER A 137 -0.89 13.49 0.94
CA SER A 137 -2.12 13.89 0.27
C SER A 137 -2.08 15.35 -0.16
N ASP A 138 -1.73 16.26 0.74
CA ASP A 138 -1.63 17.70 0.46
C ASP A 138 -0.57 17.99 -0.61
N LYS A 139 0.59 17.31 -0.53
CA LYS A 139 1.65 17.45 -1.53
C LYS A 139 1.22 16.91 -2.89
N ALA A 140 0.57 15.76 -2.92
CA ALA A 140 0.02 15.18 -4.14
C ALA A 140 -1.01 16.12 -4.78
N GLN A 141 -1.94 16.65 -3.99
CA GLN A 141 -2.95 17.59 -4.46
C GLN A 141 -2.34 18.86 -5.04
N LYS A 142 -1.40 19.49 -4.33
CA LYS A 142 -0.67 20.66 -4.85
C LYS A 142 0.06 20.36 -6.15
N THR A 143 0.71 19.21 -6.23
CA THR A 143 1.46 18.81 -7.44
C THR A 143 0.51 18.59 -8.62
N ILE A 144 -0.67 17.99 -8.40
CA ILE A 144 -1.70 17.82 -9.41
C ILE A 144 -2.21 19.18 -9.87
N GLU A 145 -2.57 20.07 -8.95
CA GLU A 145 -3.07 21.42 -9.26
C GLU A 145 -2.04 22.24 -10.07
N GLU A 146 -0.77 22.24 -9.64
CA GLU A 146 0.33 22.89 -10.36
C GLU A 146 0.49 22.33 -11.77
N LYS A 147 0.51 20.98 -11.92
CA LYS A 147 0.66 20.33 -13.22
C LYS A 147 -0.54 20.56 -14.12
N THR A 148 -1.76 20.52 -13.59
CA THR A 148 -2.98 20.81 -14.34
C THR A 148 -2.97 22.24 -14.85
N LEU A 149 -2.56 23.21 -14.03
CA LEU A 149 -2.46 24.61 -14.44
C LEU A 149 -1.36 24.83 -15.49
N GLU A 150 -0.19 24.20 -15.32
CA GLU A 150 0.91 24.23 -16.29
C GLU A 150 0.45 23.72 -17.65
N ILE A 151 -0.22 22.56 -17.65
CA ILE A 151 -0.74 21.92 -18.85
C ILE A 151 -1.83 22.78 -19.51
N ALA A 152 -2.77 23.33 -18.72
CA ALA A 152 -3.83 24.20 -19.24
C ALA A 152 -3.26 25.46 -19.90
N ASN A 153 -2.28 26.10 -19.26
CA ASN A 153 -1.60 27.28 -19.80
C ASN A 153 -0.83 26.96 -21.07
N LYS A 154 -0.16 25.80 -21.12
CA LYS A 154 0.52 25.33 -22.33
C LYS A 154 -0.47 25.11 -23.48
N TYR A 155 -1.56 24.38 -23.23
CA TYR A 155 -2.58 24.16 -24.26
C TYR A 155 -3.22 25.45 -24.76
N ALA A 156 -3.43 26.44 -23.88
CA ALA A 156 -3.93 27.75 -24.28
C ALA A 156 -2.97 28.45 -25.25
N LYS A 157 -1.66 28.47 -24.93
CA LYS A 157 -0.61 29.04 -25.80
C LYS A 157 -0.52 28.30 -27.13
N ASP A 158 -0.44 26.97 -27.10
CA ASP A 158 -0.35 26.14 -28.30
C ASP A 158 -1.57 26.37 -29.21
N LYS A 159 -2.77 26.53 -28.62
CA LYS A 159 -4.00 26.84 -29.37
C LYS A 159 -3.95 28.22 -30.01
N GLU A 160 -3.44 29.22 -29.31
CA GLU A 160 -3.26 30.57 -29.86
C GLU A 160 -2.23 30.58 -30.99
N GLU A 161 -1.11 29.88 -30.84
CA GLU A 161 -0.10 29.75 -31.90
C GLU A 161 -0.64 29.04 -33.14
N VAL A 162 -1.34 27.91 -32.95
CA VAL A 162 -1.98 27.18 -34.05
C VAL A 162 -2.98 28.07 -34.77
N LYS A 163 -3.77 28.87 -34.04
CA LYS A 163 -4.71 29.82 -34.65
C LYS A 163 -3.98 30.93 -35.40
N LYS A 164 -2.92 31.50 -34.82
CA LYS A 164 -2.11 32.59 -35.42
C LYS A 164 -1.47 32.15 -36.74
N PHE A 165 -1.05 30.88 -36.85
CA PHE A 165 -0.33 30.36 -38.01
C PHE A 165 -1.10 29.30 -38.83
N ALA A 166 -2.43 29.18 -38.64
CA ALA A 166 -3.25 28.19 -39.35
C ALA A 166 -3.16 28.31 -40.88
N LEU A 167 -3.02 29.54 -41.40
CA LEU A 167 -2.97 29.82 -42.84
C LEU A 167 -1.55 29.72 -43.42
N GLN A 168 -0.54 29.35 -42.64
CA GLN A 168 0.85 29.29 -43.10
C GLN A 168 1.03 28.41 -44.34
N LYS A 169 0.42 27.21 -44.34
CA LYS A 169 0.51 26.28 -45.47
C LYS A 169 -0.15 26.86 -46.72
N LEU A 170 -1.33 27.46 -46.57
CA LEU A 170 -2.04 28.10 -47.67
C LEU A 170 -1.24 29.27 -48.26
N ALA A 171 -0.67 30.13 -47.41
CA ALA A 171 0.16 31.25 -47.83
C ALA A 171 1.37 30.78 -48.66
N SER A 172 2.04 29.71 -48.22
CA SER A 172 3.17 29.10 -48.94
C SER A 172 2.77 28.56 -50.32
N GLU A 173 1.68 27.81 -50.39
CA GLU A 173 1.19 27.21 -51.65
C GLU A 173 0.62 28.26 -52.61
N LEU A 174 0.02 29.34 -52.09
CA LEU A 174 -0.55 30.43 -52.89
C LEU A 174 0.52 31.38 -53.45
N ALA A 175 1.70 31.48 -52.83
CA ALA A 175 2.73 32.42 -53.23
C ALA A 175 3.17 32.24 -54.70
N VAL A 176 3.33 30.99 -55.16
CA VAL A 176 3.73 30.68 -56.55
C VAL A 176 2.66 31.09 -57.58
N PRO A 177 1.40 30.63 -57.50
CA PRO A 177 0.36 31.03 -58.44
C PRO A 177 0.06 32.53 -58.38
N TYR A 178 0.12 33.16 -57.19
CA TYR A 178 -0.03 34.61 -57.05
C TYR A 178 1.05 35.37 -57.83
N ASN A 179 2.32 34.99 -57.67
CA ASN A 179 3.42 35.58 -58.43
C ASN A 179 3.27 35.35 -59.95
N ASN A 180 2.81 34.18 -60.38
CA ASN A 180 2.57 33.90 -61.79
C ASN A 180 1.43 34.77 -62.35
N LEU A 181 0.37 35.01 -61.57
CA LEU A 181 -0.73 35.90 -61.95
C LEU A 181 -0.26 37.36 -62.08
N LEU A 182 0.56 37.84 -61.13
CA LEU A 182 1.21 39.15 -61.23
C LEU A 182 2.06 39.28 -62.50
N MET A 183 2.91 38.28 -62.76
CA MET A 183 3.80 38.25 -63.92
C MET A 183 3.02 38.23 -65.24
N ALA A 184 1.99 37.39 -65.35
CA ALA A 184 1.14 37.32 -66.54
C ALA A 184 0.38 38.63 -66.78
N THR A 185 -0.12 39.27 -65.72
CA THR A 185 -0.82 40.55 -65.80
C THR A 185 0.12 41.66 -66.27
N LYS A 186 1.30 41.79 -65.65
CA LYS A 186 2.35 42.74 -66.07
C LYS A 186 2.82 42.51 -67.51
N ALA A 187 2.93 41.27 -67.96
CA ALA A 187 3.31 40.97 -69.34
C ALA A 187 2.25 41.44 -70.35
N GLY A 188 0.96 41.24 -70.05
CA GLY A 188 -0.13 41.65 -70.92
C GLY A 188 -0.38 43.17 -70.93
N GLU A 189 -0.06 43.89 -69.85
CA GLU A 189 -0.08 45.36 -69.81
C GLU A 189 0.84 45.99 -70.89
N ASN A 190 1.94 45.31 -71.22
CA ASN A 190 2.87 45.73 -72.26
C ASN A 190 2.45 45.31 -73.69
N SER A 191 1.28 44.69 -73.87
CA SER A 191 0.80 44.25 -75.18
C SER A 191 0.36 45.41 -76.08
N ASP A 192 0.61 45.34 -77.39
CA ASP A 192 0.09 46.30 -78.37
C ASP A 192 -1.43 46.18 -78.59
N ASN A 193 -2.04 45.07 -78.15
CA ASN A 193 -3.48 44.84 -78.29
C ASN A 193 -4.27 45.53 -77.15
N ALA A 194 -5.11 46.49 -77.52
CA ALA A 194 -5.96 47.24 -76.57
C ALA A 194 -6.93 46.36 -75.78
N GLN A 195 -7.46 45.26 -76.36
CA GLN A 195 -8.34 44.35 -75.63
C GLN A 195 -7.58 43.59 -74.54
N VAL A 196 -6.34 43.15 -74.83
CA VAL A 196 -5.48 42.48 -73.85
C VAL A 196 -5.18 43.41 -72.68
N LYS A 197 -4.83 44.66 -72.96
CA LYS A 197 -4.62 45.70 -71.93
C LYS A 197 -5.84 45.89 -71.03
N ASN A 198 -7.04 45.94 -71.61
CA ASN A 198 -8.29 46.08 -70.84
C ASN A 198 -8.54 44.87 -69.92
N TYR A 199 -8.28 43.64 -70.38
CA TYR A 199 -8.38 42.45 -69.53
C TYR A 199 -7.35 42.46 -68.40
N CYS A 200 -6.10 42.83 -68.69
CA CYS A 200 -5.04 42.95 -67.67
C CYS A 200 -5.38 44.00 -66.61
N TYR A 201 -5.98 45.12 -67.00
CA TYR A 201 -6.50 46.11 -66.05
C TYR A 201 -7.58 45.50 -65.14
N GLY A 202 -8.50 44.70 -65.69
CA GLY A 202 -9.48 43.96 -64.89
C GLY A 202 -8.81 42.99 -63.90
N PHE A 203 -7.80 42.25 -64.35
CA PHE A 203 -7.06 41.33 -63.48
C PHE A 203 -6.25 42.06 -62.39
N SER A 204 -5.68 43.22 -62.66
CA SER A 204 -4.96 43.99 -61.63
C SER A 204 -5.90 44.47 -60.51
N LEU A 205 -7.16 44.79 -60.84
CA LEU A 205 -8.20 45.07 -59.83
C LEU A 205 -8.53 43.84 -58.98
N VAL A 206 -8.61 42.65 -59.59
CA VAL A 206 -8.85 41.39 -58.85
C VAL A 206 -7.65 41.03 -57.97
N ILE A 207 -6.43 41.20 -58.45
CA ILE A 207 -5.21 41.00 -57.66
C ILE A 207 -5.21 41.91 -56.43
N LYS A 208 -5.59 43.19 -56.60
CA LYS A 208 -5.70 44.13 -55.47
C LYS A 208 -6.76 43.70 -54.44
N GLN A 209 -7.90 43.20 -54.90
CA GLN A 209 -8.94 42.66 -54.00
C GLN A 209 -8.44 41.42 -53.25
N LEU A 210 -7.73 40.52 -53.96
CA LEU A 210 -7.12 39.34 -53.35
C LEU A 210 -6.07 39.74 -52.30
N GLN A 211 -5.23 40.72 -52.59
CA GLN A 211 -4.25 41.26 -51.65
C GLN A 211 -4.93 41.83 -50.40
N ASN A 212 -6.03 42.57 -50.54
CA ASN A 212 -6.79 43.07 -49.40
C ASN A 212 -7.33 41.92 -48.53
N ALA A 213 -7.91 40.89 -49.14
CA ALA A 213 -8.41 39.72 -48.42
C ALA A 213 -7.30 38.93 -47.69
N LEU A 214 -6.10 38.85 -48.30
CA LEU A 214 -4.92 38.27 -47.67
C LEU A 214 -4.48 39.10 -46.46
N ASN A 215 -4.40 40.43 -46.60
CA ASN A 215 -4.04 41.33 -45.51
C ASN A 215 -5.03 41.24 -44.33
N GLU A 216 -6.34 41.19 -44.60
CA GLU A 216 -7.37 40.99 -43.57
C GLU A 216 -7.22 39.64 -42.85
N SER A 217 -6.67 38.64 -43.53
CA SER A 217 -6.34 37.31 -42.97
C SER A 217 -4.97 37.28 -42.27
N GLY A 218 -4.25 38.41 -42.20
CA GLY A 218 -2.93 38.55 -41.60
C GLY A 218 -1.76 38.10 -42.49
N ILE A 219 -2.02 37.84 -43.78
CA ILE A 219 -1.00 37.55 -44.78
C ILE A 219 -0.64 38.85 -45.51
N GLU A 220 0.56 39.35 -45.25
CA GLU A 220 1.12 40.54 -45.89
C GLU A 220 2.11 40.15 -46.99
N LEU A 221 2.19 40.98 -48.03
CA LEU A 221 3.20 40.82 -49.07
C LEU A 221 4.50 41.50 -48.64
N ILE A 222 5.60 40.82 -48.88
CA ILE A 222 6.94 41.39 -48.81
C ILE A 222 7.30 41.86 -50.22
N GLU A 223 7.14 43.15 -50.47
CA GLU A 223 7.46 43.79 -51.75
C GLU A 223 8.43 44.95 -51.48
N PRO A 224 9.75 44.68 -51.41
CA PRO A 224 10.73 45.72 -51.14
C PRO A 224 10.90 46.65 -52.34
N ASN A 225 11.28 47.89 -52.11
CA ASN A 225 11.46 48.85 -53.18
C ASN A 225 12.84 48.70 -53.83
N VAL A 226 12.91 48.97 -55.14
CA VAL A 226 14.20 49.09 -55.84
C VAL A 226 14.98 50.26 -55.22
N GLY A 227 16.23 50.02 -54.85
CA GLY A 227 17.10 50.96 -54.14
C GLY A 227 17.10 50.82 -52.63
N GLU A 228 16.21 50.02 -52.03
CA GLU A 228 16.30 49.69 -50.60
C GLU A 228 17.48 48.76 -50.31
N ILE A 229 17.98 48.80 -49.07
CA ILE A 229 19.03 47.90 -48.61
C ILE A 229 18.43 46.49 -48.41
N PHE A 230 19.13 45.49 -48.89
CA PHE A 230 18.75 44.08 -48.76
C PHE A 230 18.59 43.66 -47.28
N ASN A 231 17.50 42.94 -46.98
CA ASN A 231 17.21 42.38 -45.67
C ASN A 231 17.09 40.85 -45.72
N ALA A 232 18.10 40.14 -45.23
CA ALA A 232 18.15 38.68 -45.21
C ALA A 232 17.04 37.98 -44.39
N HIS A 233 16.33 38.69 -43.51
CA HIS A 233 15.22 38.12 -42.74
C HIS A 233 13.92 37.96 -43.56
N GLU A 234 13.75 38.78 -44.59
CA GLU A 234 12.52 38.85 -45.39
C GLU A 234 12.76 38.59 -46.89
N GLN A 235 14.02 38.60 -47.32
CA GLN A 235 14.41 38.60 -48.72
C GLN A 235 15.48 37.54 -49.00
N GLU A 236 15.43 36.98 -50.21
CA GLU A 236 16.40 36.03 -50.76
C GLU A 236 17.04 36.66 -52.00
N ALA A 237 18.36 36.86 -51.96
CA ALA A 237 19.12 37.34 -53.10
C ALA A 237 19.40 36.17 -54.06
N ILE A 238 18.69 36.14 -55.19
CA ILE A 238 18.81 35.06 -56.18
C ILE A 238 19.84 35.36 -57.27
N ASP A 239 20.22 36.63 -57.42
CA ASP A 239 21.17 37.10 -58.42
C ASP A 239 21.91 38.33 -57.91
N VAL A 240 23.16 38.49 -58.34
CA VAL A 240 24.04 39.59 -57.96
C VAL A 240 24.53 40.27 -59.22
N VAL A 241 24.19 41.55 -59.35
CA VAL A 241 24.56 42.35 -60.52
C VAL A 241 25.49 43.50 -60.11
N SER A 242 26.18 44.08 -61.09
CA SER A 242 27.02 45.26 -60.86
C SER A 242 26.42 46.44 -61.63
N ASP A 243 25.78 47.34 -60.90
CA ASP A 243 25.25 48.61 -61.41
C ASP A 243 25.99 49.77 -60.73
N SER A 244 26.76 50.51 -61.52
CA SER A 244 27.53 51.67 -61.08
C SER A 244 26.67 52.84 -60.56
N SER A 245 25.36 52.83 -60.84
CA SER A 245 24.42 53.85 -60.37
C SER A 245 23.81 53.56 -58.99
N MET A 246 23.98 52.33 -58.48
CA MET A 246 23.41 51.88 -57.21
C MET A 246 24.50 51.61 -56.16
N GLN A 247 24.13 51.68 -54.88
CA GLN A 247 25.04 51.38 -53.77
C GLN A 247 25.19 49.86 -53.56
N HIS A 248 26.22 49.45 -52.82
CA HIS A 248 26.44 48.05 -52.45
C HIS A 248 25.25 47.52 -51.62
N GLU A 249 24.85 46.27 -51.83
CA GLU A 249 23.74 45.58 -51.16
C GLU A 249 22.35 46.21 -51.36
N GLN A 250 22.20 47.17 -52.29
CA GLN A 250 20.89 47.66 -52.69
C GLN A 250 20.15 46.69 -53.61
N ILE A 251 18.84 46.63 -53.47
CA ILE A 251 17.95 45.85 -54.32
C ILE A 251 17.83 46.52 -55.68
N VAL A 252 18.25 45.82 -56.73
CA VAL A 252 18.20 46.30 -58.13
C VAL A 252 16.86 45.96 -58.78
N ALA A 253 16.29 44.80 -58.44
CA ALA A 253 15.00 44.37 -58.96
C ALA A 253 14.34 43.35 -58.03
N VAL A 254 13.02 43.41 -57.93
CA VAL A 254 12.20 42.37 -57.31
C VAL A 254 11.71 41.41 -58.38
N ILE A 255 12.05 40.13 -58.23
CA ILE A 255 11.70 39.07 -59.18
C ILE A 255 10.41 38.38 -58.76
N ARG A 256 10.24 38.10 -57.47
CA ARG A 256 9.00 37.58 -56.89
C ARG A 256 8.75 38.24 -55.55
N VAL A 257 7.49 38.60 -55.29
CA VAL A 257 7.07 39.11 -53.98
C VAL A 257 7.03 37.96 -52.98
N GLY A 258 7.43 38.26 -51.74
CA GLY A 258 7.37 37.34 -50.61
C GLY A 258 6.05 37.44 -49.85
N PHE A 259 5.83 36.52 -48.92
CA PHE A 259 4.63 36.41 -48.09
C PHE A 259 5.05 36.34 -46.62
N LYS A 260 4.47 37.18 -45.78
CA LYS A 260 4.63 37.22 -44.33
C LYS A 260 3.28 36.92 -43.68
N LEU A 261 3.22 36.03 -42.72
CA LEU A 261 2.03 35.78 -41.91
C LEU A 261 2.30 36.34 -40.52
N GLN A 262 1.57 37.40 -40.15
CA GLN A 262 1.82 38.14 -38.91
C GLN A 262 3.27 38.64 -38.91
N ASP A 263 4.09 38.19 -37.95
CA ASP A 263 5.49 38.59 -37.80
C ASP A 263 6.47 37.60 -38.46
N ARG A 264 5.98 36.53 -39.11
CA ARG A 264 6.80 35.44 -39.63
C ARG A 264 6.84 35.44 -41.15
N THR A 265 8.04 35.56 -41.72
CA THR A 265 8.29 35.31 -43.15
C THR A 265 7.95 33.86 -43.48
N ILE A 266 7.00 33.64 -44.39
CA ILE A 266 6.61 32.30 -44.87
C ILE A 266 7.35 31.97 -46.16
N VAL A 267 7.40 32.93 -47.08
CA VAL A 267 8.16 32.85 -48.34
C VAL A 267 8.92 34.17 -48.49
N PRO A 268 10.26 34.16 -48.59
CA PRO A 268 11.01 35.40 -48.76
C PRO A 268 10.77 36.02 -50.13
N ALA A 269 10.91 37.34 -50.24
CA ALA A 269 10.90 38.02 -51.52
C ALA A 269 12.18 37.73 -52.29
N GLN A 270 12.08 37.34 -53.55
CA GLN A 270 13.25 37.05 -54.37
C GLN A 270 13.71 38.31 -55.09
N VAL A 271 14.95 38.71 -54.85
CA VAL A 271 15.51 39.98 -55.32
C VAL A 271 16.85 39.79 -56.02
N LYS A 272 17.19 40.75 -56.88
CA LYS A 272 18.55 40.95 -57.38
C LYS A 272 19.19 42.04 -56.55
N ILE A 273 20.42 41.83 -56.09
CA ILE A 273 21.16 42.83 -55.32
C ILE A 273 22.36 43.35 -56.09
N ASN A 274 22.77 44.57 -55.79
CA ASN A 274 23.94 45.17 -56.35
C ASN A 274 25.18 44.80 -55.54
N LYS A 275 26.24 44.37 -56.22
CA LYS A 275 27.56 44.20 -55.63
C LYS A 275 28.57 45.00 -56.43
N ASN A 276 28.94 46.14 -55.87
CA ASN A 276 30.13 46.87 -56.28
C ASN A 276 31.33 46.17 -55.63
N LEU A 277 32.25 45.67 -56.45
CA LEU A 277 33.55 45.13 -56.06
C LEU A 277 34.53 46.26 -55.75
#